data_AF-F9S7G2-F1
#
_entry.id   AF-F9S7G2-F1
#
_cell.length_a   1.000
_cell.length_b   1.000
_cell.length_c   1.000
_cell.angle_alpha   90.00
_cell.angle_beta   90.00
_cell.angle_gamma   90.00
#
_symmetry.space_group_name_H-M   'P 1'
#
loop_
_entity.id
_entity.type
_entity.pdbx_description
1 polymer ?
#
loop_
_entity_poly.entity_id
_entity_poly.type
_entity_poly.pdbx_seq_one_letter_code
_entity_poly.pdbx_strand_id
1 'polypeptide(L)'
;MLLLEFDDWVCLDAGEDDYVIERFEVRVKGKKPLVLNKPSYSKLLFVTQQYLNIKLEPAKQFICESVLDTPDPLSFDEYWRMREVLEKQLAK
;
A
#
# COMPACT_ATOMS: atom_id res chain seq x y z
N MET A 1 20.68 -20.09 -19.62
CA MET A 1 20.84 -19.18 -18.47
C MET A 1 19.55 -18.38 -18.42
N LEU A 2 18.56 -18.89 -17.71
CA LEU A 2 17.26 -18.23 -17.59
C LEU A 2 17.46 -17.03 -16.67
N LEU A 3 17.30 -15.83 -17.23
CA LEU A 3 17.14 -14.61 -16.45
C LEU A 3 15.89 -14.82 -15.62
N LEU A 4 16.08 -15.06 -14.31
CA LEU A 4 15.03 -14.83 -13.33
C LEU A 4 14.71 -13.34 -13.44
N GLU A 5 13.64 -13.03 -14.19
CA GLU A 5 12.90 -11.79 -13.98
C GLU A 5 12.46 -11.85 -12.52
N PHE A 6 13.20 -11.13 -11.67
CA PHE A 6 12.73 -10.85 -10.33
C PHE A 6 11.49 -9.97 -10.55
N ASP A 7 10.32 -10.57 -10.42
CA ASP A 7 9.13 -9.81 -10.08
C ASP A 7 9.49 -9.06 -8.78
N ASP A 8 9.66 -7.73 -8.86
CA ASP A 8 9.92 -6.88 -7.70
C ASP A 8 8.74 -6.89 -6.70
N TRP A 9 7.65 -7.58 -7.08
CA TRP A 9 6.43 -7.78 -6.31
C TRP A 9 6.40 -9.22 -5.78
N VAL A 10 6.75 -9.36 -4.50
CA VAL A 10 6.69 -10.64 -3.81
C VAL A 10 5.22 -10.99 -3.54
N CYS A 11 4.71 -12.02 -4.23
CA CYS A 11 3.44 -12.65 -3.91
C CYS A 11 3.47 -13.31 -2.53
N LEU A 12 2.43 -13.02 -1.76
CA LEU A 12 2.33 -13.19 -0.32
C LEU A 12 1.70 -14.53 0.04
N ASP A 13 2.52 -15.55 0.28
CA ASP A 13 2.07 -16.75 0.98
C ASP A 13 2.50 -16.70 2.46
N ALA A 14 1.51 -16.43 3.30
CA ALA A 14 1.44 -16.84 4.71
C ALA A 14 2.67 -16.57 5.60
N GLY A 15 3.07 -15.30 5.77
CA GLY A 15 4.05 -14.94 6.80
C GLY A 15 4.00 -13.46 7.16
N GLU A 16 4.05 -13.13 8.46
CA GLU A 16 4.14 -11.76 9.00
C GLU A 16 5.49 -11.07 8.66
N ASP A 17 6.37 -11.72 7.90
CA ASP A 17 7.80 -11.40 7.82
C ASP A 17 8.28 -10.74 6.51
N ASP A 18 7.50 -10.74 5.41
CA ASP A 18 8.02 -10.36 4.08
C ASP A 18 7.52 -9.02 3.49
N TYR A 19 6.83 -8.19 4.27
CA TYR A 19 6.33 -6.89 3.75
C TYR A 19 7.39 -5.78 3.80
N VAL A 20 7.79 -5.27 2.63
CA VAL A 20 8.56 -4.02 2.51
C VAL A 20 7.61 -2.85 2.29
N ILE A 21 7.12 -2.25 3.38
CA ILE A 21 6.24 -1.08 3.31
C ILE A 21 7.10 0.18 3.25
N GLU A 22 7.18 0.87 2.12
CA GLU A 22 7.96 2.11 2.03
C GLU A 22 7.32 3.26 2.83
N ARG A 23 6.00 3.38 2.74
CA ARG A 23 5.23 4.43 3.39
C ARG A 23 3.79 3.98 3.62
N PHE A 24 3.28 4.27 4.81
CA PHE A 24 1.88 4.07 5.17
C PHE A 24 1.30 5.39 5.68
N GLU A 25 0.13 5.77 5.17
CA GLU A 25 -0.51 7.03 5.52
C GLU A 25 -2.01 6.87 5.73
N VAL A 26 -2.50 7.31 6.89
CA VAL A 26 -3.93 7.27 7.25
C VAL A 26 -4.40 8.66 7.66
N ARG A 27 -5.45 9.14 6.97
CA ARG A 27 -6.08 10.43 7.23
C ARG A 27 -7.49 10.23 7.76
N VAL A 28 -7.73 10.73 8.97
CA VAL A 28 -9.06 10.71 9.61
C VAL A 28 -9.47 12.16 9.85
N LYS A 29 -10.69 12.52 9.45
CA LYS A 29 -11.23 13.87 9.64
C LYS A 29 -11.14 14.27 11.12
N GLY A 30 -10.53 15.43 11.40
CA GLY A 30 -10.35 15.94 12.76
C GLY A 30 -9.17 15.34 13.53
N LYS A 31 -8.35 14.47 12.92
CA LYS A 31 -7.08 13.99 13.48
C LYS A 31 -5.91 14.42 12.61
N LYS A 32 -4.74 14.62 13.24
CA LYS A 32 -3.48 14.81 12.51
C LYS A 32 -3.19 13.52 11.71
N PRO A 33 -2.81 13.60 10.43
CA PRO A 33 -2.49 12.41 9.64
C PRO A 33 -1.45 11.51 10.32
N LEU A 34 -1.71 10.21 10.33
CA LEU A 34 -0.73 9.21 10.69
C LEU A 34 0.13 8.92 9.46
N VAL A 35 1.43 9.19 9.56
CA VAL A 35 2.40 8.91 8.49
C VAL A 35 3.53 8.08 9.08
N LEU A 36 3.78 6.92 8.48
CA LEU A 36 4.87 6.01 8.83
C LEU A 36 5.73 5.78 7.58
N ASN A 37 7.03 5.98 7.70
CA ASN A 37 7.99 5.65 6.64
C ASN A 37 8.76 4.39 7.04
N LYS A 38 8.88 3.43 6.12
CA LYS A 38 9.55 2.14 6.31
C LYS A 38 9.17 1.43 7.62
N PRO A 39 7.86 1.33 7.99
CA PRO A 39 7.49 0.63 9.22
C PRO A 39 7.69 -0.88 9.06
N SER A 40 8.19 -1.52 10.13
CA SER A 40 7.98 -2.97 10.28
C SER A 40 6.49 -3.26 10.49
N TYR A 41 6.03 -4.47 10.16
CA TYR A 41 4.65 -4.87 10.37
C TYR A 41 4.20 -4.67 11.83
N SER A 42 5.00 -5.08 12.81
CA SER A 42 4.67 -4.90 14.24
C SER A 42 4.49 -3.43 14.62
N LYS A 43 5.33 -2.53 14.07
CA LYS A 43 5.21 -1.08 14.30
C LYS A 43 3.98 -0.52 13.61
N LEU A 44 3.71 -0.94 12.38
CA LEU A 44 2.52 -0.55 11.63
C LEU A 44 1.25 -0.95 12.40
N LEU A 45 1.15 -2.20 12.82
CA LEU A 45 0.02 -2.75 13.56
C LEU A 45 -0.19 -2.02 14.88
N PHE A 46 0.86 -1.89 15.69
CA PHE A 46 0.78 -1.21 16.99
C PHE A 46 0.35 0.25 16.85
N VAL A 47 0.99 1.02 15.96
CA VAL A 47 0.70 2.45 15.83
C VAL A 47 -0.68 2.67 15.22
N THR A 48 -1.09 1.84 14.26
CA THR A 48 -2.44 1.90 13.66
C THR A 48 -3.52 1.62 14.70
N GLN A 49 -3.30 0.60 15.55
CA GLN A 49 -4.18 0.27 16.66
C GLN A 49 -4.39 1.47 17.60
N GLN A 50 -3.31 2.12 18.02
CA GLN A 50 -3.37 3.28 18.92
C GLN A 50 -4.03 4.49 18.24
N TYR A 51 -3.70 4.74 16.97
CA TYR A 51 -4.21 5.90 16.23
C TYR A 51 -5.72 5.82 15.95
N LEU A 52 -6.19 4.63 15.57
CA LEU A 52 -7.61 4.37 15.30
C LEU A 52 -8.41 4.03 16.57
N ASN A 53 -7.74 3.73 17.68
CA ASN A 53 -8.34 3.29 18.94
C ASN A 53 -9.23 2.04 18.76
N ILE A 54 -8.67 1.01 18.13
CA ILE A 54 -9.35 -0.25 17.80
C ILE A 54 -8.62 -1.44 18.46
N LYS A 55 -9.23 -2.62 18.41
CA LYS A 55 -8.60 -3.86 18.89
C LYS A 55 -7.63 -4.43 17.84
N LEU A 56 -6.81 -5.40 18.26
CA LEU A 56 -5.79 -6.03 17.43
C LEU A 56 -6.35 -6.62 16.12
N GLU A 57 -7.36 -7.48 16.20
CA GLU A 57 -7.91 -8.16 15.02
C GLU A 57 -8.51 -7.18 13.98
N PRO A 58 -9.32 -6.17 14.37
CA PRO A 58 -9.73 -5.11 13.46
C PRO A 58 -8.58 -4.32 12.85
N ALA A 59 -7.49 -4.08 13.59
CA ALA A 59 -6.32 -3.38 13.05
C ALA A 59 -5.57 -4.23 12.02
N LYS A 60 -5.46 -5.54 12.25
CA LYS A 60 -4.91 -6.49 11.27
C LYS A 60 -5.72 -6.49 9.99
N GLN A 61 -7.05 -6.64 10.11
CA GLN A 61 -7.94 -6.62 8.95
C GLN A 61 -7.83 -5.30 8.18
N PHE A 62 -7.88 -4.16 8.87
CA PHE A 62 -7.73 -2.85 8.25
C PHE A 62 -6.41 -2.70 7.48
N ILE A 63 -5.29 -3.16 8.05
CA ILE A 63 -3.99 -3.13 7.37
C ILE A 63 -3.99 -4.05 6.16
N CYS A 64 -4.53 -5.27 6.27
CA CYS A 64 -4.63 -6.19 5.15
C CYS A 64 -5.45 -5.58 4.01
N GLU A 65 -6.64 -5.07 4.28
CA GLU A 65 -7.48 -4.42 3.26
C GLU A 65 -6.81 -3.16 2.69
N SER A 66 -6.13 -2.37 3.50
CA SER A 66 -5.51 -1.12 3.04
C SER A 66 -4.21 -1.32 2.25
N VAL A 67 -3.41 -2.33 2.60
CA VAL A 67 -2.09 -2.56 2.00
C VAL A 67 -2.17 -3.59 0.87
N LEU A 68 -2.99 -4.64 1.01
CA LEU A 68 -3.07 -5.74 0.05
C LEU A 68 -4.12 -5.52 -1.05
N ASP A 69 -5.11 -4.66 -0.82
CA ASP A 69 -6.07 -4.25 -1.86
C ASP A 69 -5.66 -2.92 -2.52
N THR A 70 -4.41 -2.47 -2.27
CA THR A 70 -3.84 -1.37 -3.05
C THR A 70 -3.50 -1.90 -4.44
N PRO A 71 -4.06 -1.33 -5.53
CA PRO A 71 -3.72 -1.76 -6.87
C PRO A 71 -2.21 -1.56 -7.09
N ASP A 72 -1.59 -2.50 -7.79
CA ASP A 72 -0.18 -2.41 -8.18
C ASP A 72 0.09 -1.03 -8.80
N PRO A 73 1.21 -0.37 -8.45
CA PRO A 73 1.54 0.90 -9.06
C PRO A 73 1.66 0.71 -10.57
N LEU A 74 1.08 1.65 -11.31
CA LEU A 74 1.16 1.66 -12.76
C LEU A 74 2.62 1.66 -13.19
N SER A 75 2.97 0.76 -14.10
CA SER A 75 4.21 0.86 -14.84
C SER A 75 4.25 2.18 -15.62
N PHE A 76 5.46 2.60 -15.99
CA PHE A 76 5.65 3.85 -16.76
C PHE A 76 4.81 3.86 -18.05
N ASP A 77 4.72 2.72 -18.73
CA ASP A 77 3.94 2.57 -19.95
C ASP A 77 2.42 2.66 -19.69
N GLU A 78 1.94 2.04 -18.61
CA GLU A 78 0.54 2.12 -18.20
C GLU A 78 0.15 3.54 -17.80
N TYR A 79 1.03 4.22 -17.05
CA TYR A 79 0.85 5.63 -16.71
C TYR A 79 0.76 6.51 -17.97
N TRP A 80 1.65 6.32 -18.93
CA TRP A 80 1.67 7.13 -20.15
C TRP A 80 0.43 6.89 -21.02
N ARG A 81 0.02 5.63 -21.20
CA ARG A 81 -1.21 5.28 -21.92
C ARG A 81 -2.44 5.86 -21.26
N MET A 82 -2.55 5.76 -19.93
CA MET A 82 -3.67 6.33 -19.18
C MET A 82 -3.72 7.85 -19.36
N ARG A 83 -2.56 8.52 -19.26
CA ARG A 83 -2.44 9.96 -19.47
C ARG A 83 -2.89 10.38 -20.87
N GLU A 84 -2.42 9.71 -21.93
CA GLU A 84 -2.81 10.03 -23.30
C GLU A 84 -4.32 9.88 -23.54
N VAL A 85 -4.94 8.85 -22.95
CA VAL A 85 -6.39 8.62 -23.04
C VAL A 85 -7.14 9.75 -22.35
N LEU A 86 -6.72 10.14 -21.15
CA LEU A 86 -7.34 11.23 -20.39
C LEU A 86 -7.20 12.58 -21.11
N GLU A 87 -6.03 12.90 -21.66
CA GLU A 87 -5.81 14.12 -22.44
C GLU A 87 -6.71 14.17 -23.69
N LYS A 88 -6.90 13.05 -24.39
CA LYS A 88 -7.81 12.96 -25.55
C LYS A 88 -9.28 13.11 -25.19
N GLN A 89 -9.68 12.68 -23.99
CA GLN A 89 -11.06 12.84 -23.51
C GLN A 89 -11.34 14.26 -23.00
N LEU A 90 -10.33 14.92 -22.41
CA LEU A 90 -10.43 16.31 -21.93
C LEU A 90 -10.31 17.34 -23.05
N ALA A 91 -9.74 16.98 -24.19
CA ALA A 91 -9.65 17.84 -25.38
C ALA A 91 -10.93 17.83 -26.25
N LYS A 92 -12.02 17.18 -25.80
CA LYS A 92 -13.35 17.18 -26.41
C LYS A 92 -14.32 18.01 -25.60
#